data_AF-A0A978VCQ5-F1
#
_entry.id   AF-A0A978VCQ5-F1
#
_cell.length_a   1.000
_cell.length_b   1.000
_cell.length_c   1.000
_cell.angle_alpha   90.00
_cell.angle_beta   90.00
_cell.angle_gamma   90.00
#
_symmetry.space_group_name_H-M   'P 1'
#
loop_
_entity.id
_entity.type
_entity.pdbx_description
1 polymer ?
#
loop_
_entity_poly.entity_id
_entity_poly.type
_entity_poly.pdbx_seq_one_letter_code
_entity_poly.pdbx_strand_id
1 'polypeptide(L)'
;MVCHVAEVPESCIQCLKSDPHSEIADDVGIAIILMNCLTDHIDALENNMSKIAAVSKDKSTVKLFQNCSKDYATARKYLNSAITSLKVAANRIIERL
;
A
#
# COMPACT_ATOMS: atom_id res chain seq x y z
N MET A 1 3.42 -8.03 17.82
CA MET A 1 3.67 -9.37 17.25
C MET A 1 2.76 -9.61 16.04
N VAL A 2 2.65 -8.67 15.09
CA VAL A 2 1.74 -8.81 13.92
C VAL A 2 2.47 -9.34 12.69
N CYS A 3 3.69 -8.88 12.41
CA CYS A 3 4.41 -9.23 11.20
C CYS A 3 4.92 -10.68 11.10
N HIS A 4 4.98 -11.43 12.21
CA HIS A 4 5.55 -12.79 12.23
C HIS A 4 4.72 -13.81 11.42
N VAL A 5 3.44 -13.52 11.20
CA VAL A 5 2.52 -14.35 10.39
C VAL A 5 2.31 -13.80 8.98
N ALA A 6 2.96 -12.67 8.64
CA ALA A 6 2.85 -12.11 7.30
C ALA A 6 3.62 -12.99 6.30
N GLU A 7 3.13 -13.08 5.06
CA GLU A 7 3.84 -13.76 3.98
C GLU A 7 5.20 -13.11 3.69
N VAL A 8 5.30 -11.79 3.91
CA VAL A 8 6.53 -11.01 3.77
C VAL A 8 6.82 -10.25 5.08
N PRO A 9 7.37 -10.91 6.12
CA PRO A 9 7.57 -10.30 7.44
C PRO A 9 8.45 -9.06 7.43
N GLU A 10 9.49 -9.06 6.59
CA GLU A 10 10.45 -7.96 6.53
C GLU A 10 9.80 -6.66 6.05
N SER A 11 9.01 -6.70 4.97
CA SER A 11 8.28 -5.55 4.47
C SER A 11 7.24 -5.04 5.47
N CYS A 12 6.56 -5.93 6.19
CA CYS A 12 5.66 -5.53 7.27
C CYS A 12 6.41 -4.77 8.37
N ILE A 13 7.57 -5.28 8.82
CA ILE A 13 8.39 -4.63 9.85
C ILE A 13 8.89 -3.26 9.37
N GLN A 14 9.35 -3.18 8.13
CA GLN A 14 9.81 -1.92 7.53
C GLN A 14 8.68 -0.89 7.50
N CYS A 15 7.47 -1.28 7.09
CA CYS A 15 6.31 -0.40 7.08
C CYS A 15 5.95 0.11 8.47
N LEU A 16 5.87 -0.77 9.48
CA LEU A 16 5.56 -0.34 10.84
C LEU A 16 6.63 0.61 11.39
N LYS A 17 7.92 0.31 11.17
CA LYS A 17 9.02 1.18 11.61
C LYS A 17 9.02 2.55 10.93
N SER A 18 8.43 2.67 9.75
CA SER A 18 8.37 3.94 9.01
C SER A 18 7.36 4.94 9.61
N ASP A 19 6.40 4.46 10.40
CA ASP A 19 5.40 5.31 11.06
C ASP A 19 5.57 5.26 12.59
N PRO A 20 5.94 6.38 13.24
CA PRO A 20 6.11 6.43 14.70
C PRO A 20 4.82 6.17 15.47
N HIS A 21 3.63 6.33 14.87
CA HIS A 21 2.37 6.03 15.53
C HIS A 21 2.14 4.52 15.70
N SER A 22 2.92 3.67 15.04
CA SER A 22 2.81 2.21 15.14
C SER A 22 3.02 1.67 16.55
N GLU A 23 3.76 2.38 17.42
CA GLU A 23 4.03 1.95 18.80
C GLU A 23 2.79 1.97 19.69
N ILE A 24 1.83 2.85 19.39
CA ILE A 24 0.62 3.07 20.19
C ILE A 24 -0.67 2.74 19.43
N ALA A 25 -0.56 2.28 18.19
CA ALA A 25 -1.70 1.96 17.34
C ALA A 25 -2.39 0.67 17.82
N ASP A 26 -3.72 0.68 17.78
CA ASP A 26 -4.52 -0.54 17.88
C ASP A 26 -4.48 -1.33 16.56
N ASP A 27 -5.15 -2.50 16.51
CA ASP A 27 -5.12 -3.36 15.33
C ASP A 27 -5.64 -2.64 14.06
N VAL A 28 -6.61 -1.74 14.20
CA VAL A 28 -7.14 -0.94 13.08
C VAL A 28 -6.10 0.08 12.63
N GLY A 29 -5.47 0.78 13.57
CA GLY A 29 -4.39 1.72 13.32
C GLY A 29 -3.19 1.05 12.63
N ILE A 30 -2.78 -0.13 13.10
CA ILE A 30 -1.74 -0.95 12.47
C ILE A 30 -2.10 -1.30 11.02
N ALA A 31 -3.35 -1.74 10.77
CA ALA A 31 -3.80 -2.04 9.42
C ALA A 31 -3.75 -0.80 8.50
N ILE A 32 -4.16 0.36 9.00
CA ILE A 32 -4.10 1.64 8.26
C ILE A 32 -2.66 2.03 7.95
N ILE A 33 -1.76 1.92 8.93
CA ILE A 33 -0.32 2.20 8.75
C ILE A 33 0.27 1.31 7.65
N LEU A 34 -0.01 0.01 7.69
CA LEU A 34 0.47 -0.94 6.69
C LEU A 34 -0.06 -0.59 5.29
N MET A 35 -1.36 -0.31 5.15
CA MET A 35 -1.93 0.05 3.85
C MET A 35 -1.42 1.40 3.31
N ASN A 36 -1.16 2.39 4.17
CA ASN A 36 -0.55 3.65 3.77
C ASN A 36 0.86 3.40 3.22
N CYS A 37 1.70 2.67 3.97
CA CYS A 37 3.05 2.31 3.52
C CYS A 37 3.03 1.56 2.17
N LEU A 38 2.15 0.57 2.02
CA LEU A 38 2.00 -0.16 0.75
C LEU A 38 1.54 0.76 -0.40
N THR A 39 0.71 1.75 -0.11
CA THR A 39 0.28 2.76 -1.09
C THR A 39 1.48 3.58 -1.58
N ASP A 40 2.36 4.02 -0.69
CA ASP A 40 3.57 4.76 -1.06
C ASP A 40 4.53 3.90 -1.90
N HIS A 41 4.67 2.62 -1.56
CA HIS A 41 5.45 1.67 -2.37
C HIS A 41 4.86 1.49 -3.76
N ILE A 42 3.54 1.38 -3.88
CA ILE A 42 2.84 1.28 -5.16
C ILE A 42 3.04 2.55 -6.00
N ASP A 43 2.99 3.73 -5.39
CA ASP A 43 3.29 5.01 -6.06
C ASP A 43 4.69 5.02 -6.65
N ALA A 44 5.69 4.56 -5.90
CA ALA A 44 7.06 4.45 -6.38
C ALA A 44 7.17 3.45 -7.54
N LEU A 45 6.53 2.28 -7.44
CA LEU A 45 6.55 1.25 -8.48
C LEU A 45 5.85 1.71 -9.76
N GLU A 46 4.67 2.33 -9.67
CA GLU A 46 3.96 2.90 -10.81
C GLU A 46 4.81 3.91 -11.58
N ASN A 47 5.44 4.83 -10.84
CA ASN A 47 6.32 5.85 -11.41
C ASN A 47 7.55 5.22 -12.07
N ASN A 48 8.15 4.21 -11.45
CA ASN A 48 9.30 3.51 -12.00
C ASN A 48 8.95 2.79 -13.29
N MET A 49 7.83 2.06 -13.33
CA MET A 49 7.39 1.36 -14.55
C MET A 49 7.08 2.36 -15.68
N SER A 50 6.44 3.49 -15.37
CA SER A 50 6.19 4.55 -16.34
C SER A 50 7.49 5.14 -16.91
N LYS A 51 8.48 5.41 -16.06
CA LYS A 51 9.79 5.93 -16.47
C LYS A 51 10.55 4.95 -17.35
N ILE A 52 10.57 3.66 -16.98
CA ILE A 52 11.24 2.63 -17.79
C ILE A 52 10.56 2.47 -19.14
N ALA A 53 9.21 2.47 -19.18
CA ALA A 53 8.46 2.43 -20.43
C ALA A 53 8.80 3.62 -21.35
N ALA A 54 8.94 4.82 -20.79
CA ALA A 54 9.21 6.03 -21.57
C ALA A 54 10.58 6.04 -22.27
N VAL A 55 11.59 5.35 -21.70
CA VAL A 55 12.95 5.31 -22.26
C VAL A 55 13.26 4.02 -23.01
N SER A 56 12.37 3.03 -22.96
CA SER A 56 12.58 1.74 -23.62
C SER A 56 12.38 1.81 -25.12
N LYS A 57 13.27 1.16 -25.87
CA LYS A 57 13.18 1.01 -27.33
C LYS A 57 12.42 -0.25 -27.75
N ASP A 58 12.32 -1.23 -26.86
CA ASP A 58 11.64 -2.49 -27.15
C ASP A 58 10.13 -2.36 -26.91
N LYS A 59 9.34 -2.54 -27.97
CA LYS A 59 7.88 -2.35 -27.91
C LYS A 59 7.20 -3.33 -26.94
N SER A 60 7.73 -4.54 -26.79
CA SER A 60 7.15 -5.53 -25.87
C SER A 60 7.34 -5.09 -24.41
N THR A 61 8.53 -4.58 -24.09
CA THR A 61 8.91 -4.00 -22.80
C THR A 61 8.09 -2.76 -22.49
N VAL A 62 7.90 -1.85 -23.46
CA VAL A 62 7.04 -0.66 -23.29
C VAL A 62 5.63 -1.08 -22.88
N LYS A 63 5.01 -2.01 -23.62
CA LYS A 63 3.65 -2.47 -23.35
C LYS A 63 3.54 -3.15 -21.99
N LEU A 64 4.51 -4.01 -21.63
CA LEU A 64 4.55 -4.69 -20.35
C LEU A 64 4.57 -3.69 -19.20
N PHE A 65 5.50 -2.73 -19.21
CA PHE A 65 5.62 -1.76 -18.11
C PHE A 65 4.46 -0.77 -18.04
N GLN A 66 3.84 -0.41 -19.17
CA GLN A 66 2.59 0.36 -19.16
C GLN A 66 1.45 -0.40 -18.50
N ASN A 67 1.37 -1.72 -18.69
CA ASN A 67 0.37 -2.55 -18.02
C ASN A 67 0.66 -2.64 -16.52
N CYS A 68 1.91 -2.90 -16.12
CA CYS A 68 2.29 -2.90 -14.69
C CYS A 68 1.95 -1.56 -14.01
N SER A 69 2.23 -0.42 -14.66
CA SER A 69 1.85 0.89 -14.14
C SER A 69 0.34 1.03 -13.92
N LYS A 70 -0.50 0.54 -14.85
CA LYS A 70 -1.97 0.56 -14.69
C LYS A 70 -2.44 -0.36 -13.58
N ASP A 71 -1.83 -1.53 -13.43
CA ASP A 71 -2.16 -2.49 -12.38
C ASP A 71 -1.81 -1.91 -11.01
N TYR A 72 -0.65 -1.25 -10.87
CA TYR A 72 -0.29 -0.51 -9.67
C TYR A 72 -1.27 0.64 -9.36
N ALA A 73 -1.64 1.45 -10.36
CA ALA A 73 -2.65 2.49 -10.18
C ALA A 73 -4.00 1.94 -9.70
N THR A 74 -4.36 0.73 -10.15
CA THR A 74 -5.59 0.04 -9.74
C THR A 74 -5.47 -0.51 -8.32
N ALA A 75 -4.35 -1.14 -7.97
CA ALA A 75 -4.06 -1.62 -6.62
C ALA A 75 -4.11 -0.48 -5.58
N ARG A 76 -3.53 0.68 -5.91
CA ARG A 76 -3.63 1.90 -5.09
C ARG A 76 -5.08 2.30 -4.81
N LYS A 77 -5.95 2.29 -5.83
CA LYS A 77 -7.37 2.61 -5.64
C LYS A 77 -8.04 1.65 -4.67
N TYR A 78 -7.74 0.36 -4.74
CA TYR A 78 -8.27 -0.62 -3.80
C TYR A 78 -7.77 -0.40 -2.37
N LEU A 79 -6.47 -0.12 -2.17
CA LEU A 79 -5.94 0.19 -0.85
C LEU A 79 -6.58 1.45 -0.26
N ASN A 80 -6.68 2.53 -1.03
CA ASN A 80 -7.33 3.78 -0.59
C ASN A 80 -8.80 3.56 -0.21
N SER A 81 -9.51 2.73 -0.98
CA SER A 81 -10.87 2.32 -0.65
C SER A 81 -10.93 1.54 0.66
N ALA A 82 -10.03 0.57 0.86
CA ALA A 82 -9.96 -0.22 2.09
C ALA A 82 -9.65 0.64 3.32
N ILE A 83 -8.69 1.57 3.22
CA ILE A 83 -8.38 2.55 4.27
C ILE A 83 -9.63 3.36 4.64
N THR A 84 -10.35 3.85 3.63
CA THR A 84 -11.58 4.65 3.84
C THR A 84 -12.65 3.82 4.55
N SER A 85 -12.87 2.58 4.11
CA SER A 85 -13.83 1.67 4.75
C SER A 85 -13.48 1.35 6.19
N LEU A 86 -12.20 1.12 6.50
CA LEU A 86 -11.73 0.84 7.87
C LEU A 86 -11.94 2.05 8.79
N LYS A 87 -11.62 3.26 8.33
CA LYS A 87 -11.86 4.50 9.10
C LYS A 87 -13.35 4.69 9.40
N VAL A 88 -14.22 4.45 8.42
CA VAL A 88 -15.68 4.54 8.62
C VAL A 88 -16.20 3.48 9.60
N ALA A 89 -15.73 2.25 9.47
CA ALA A 89 -16.13 1.16 10.37
C ALA A 89 -15.70 1.42 11.82
N ALA A 90 -14.46 1.90 12.02
CA ALA A 90 -13.93 2.23 13.34
C ALA A 90 -14.74 3.35 14.02
N ASN A 91 -15.07 4.43 13.30
CA ASN A 91 -15.86 5.52 13.84
C ASN A 91 -17.26 5.06 14.29
N ARG A 92 -17.89 4.17 13.53
CA ARG A 92 -19.21 3.60 13.88
C ARG A 92 -19.18 2.73 15.13
N ILE A 93 -18.04 2.12 15.45
CA ILE A 93 -17.89 1.34 16.69
C ILE A 93 -17.77 2.30 17.87
N ILE A 94 -17.00 3.39 17.73
CA ILE A 94 -16.84 4.42 18.76
C ILE A 94 -18.18 5.10 19.07
N GLU A 95 -19.00 5.42 18.06
CA GLU A 95 -20.33 6.03 18.25
C GLU A 95 -21.37 5.10 18.92
N ARG A 96 -21.05 3.81 19.11
CA ARG A 96 -21.94 2.81 19.71
C ARG A 96 -21.55 2.42 21.14
N LEU A 97 -20.46 2.98 21.66
CA LEU A 97 -19.96 2.78 23.03
C LEU A 97 -20.29 3.98 23.90
#